data_AF-A0A945INN3-F1
#
_entry.id   AF-A0A945INN3-F1
#
_cell.length_a   1.000
_cell.length_b   1.000
_cell.length_c   1.000
_cell.angle_alpha   90.00
_cell.angle_beta   90.00
_cell.angle_gamma   90.00
#
_symmetry.space_group_name_H-M   'P 1'
#
loop_
_entity.id
_entity.type
_entity.pdbx_description
1 polymer ?
#
loop_
_entity_poly.entity_id
_entity_poly.type
_entity_poly.pdbx_seq_one_letter_code
_entity_poly.pdbx_strand_id
1 'polypeptide(L)'
;MIQTILDALSYGGLYGLAALGIGLVFGVMRLVNFAHGELIAIGAYLLIVTIDLGLPISIGIAVTGTAILALLMEFSVFKRLRLAEPSVLLIASFGVSVFLQRLYEVI
;
A
#
# COMPACT_ATOMS: atom_id res chain seq x y z
N MET A 1 -6.24 -1.65 -32.13
CA MET A 1 -7.30 -2.41 -31.44
C MET A 1 -6.73 -3.44 -30.47
N ILE A 2 -5.82 -4.33 -30.88
CA ILE A 2 -5.21 -5.32 -29.97
C ILE A 2 -4.49 -4.64 -28.80
N GLN A 3 -3.63 -3.64 -29.06
CA GLN A 3 -2.92 -2.91 -28.01
C GLN A 3 -3.89 -2.25 -27.00
N THR A 4 -4.95 -1.60 -27.49
CA THR A 4 -6.00 -1.02 -26.63
C THR A 4 -6.67 -2.05 -25.71
N ILE A 5 -6.89 -3.27 -26.19
CA ILE A 5 -7.45 -4.36 -25.39
C ILE A 5 -6.45 -4.81 -24.33
N LEU A 6 -5.16 -4.92 -24.68
CA LEU A 6 -4.09 -5.27 -23.74
C LEU A 6 -3.89 -4.19 -22.68
N ASP A 7 -3.94 -2.92 -23.06
CA ASP A 7 -3.86 -1.78 -22.15
C ASP A 7 -5.05 -1.81 -21.17
N ALA A 8 -6.27 -1.98 -21.69
CA ALA A 8 -7.48 -2.08 -20.87
C ALA A 8 -7.41 -3.25 -19.87
N LEU A 9 -6.92 -4.41 -20.30
CA LEU A 9 -6.73 -5.57 -19.43
C LEU A 9 -5.67 -5.31 -18.36
N SER A 10 -4.57 -4.65 -18.72
CA SER A 10 -3.47 -4.33 -17.80
C SER A 10 -3.91 -3.34 -16.73
N TYR A 11 -4.53 -2.23 -17.12
CA TYR A 11 -5.06 -1.24 -16.18
C TYR A 11 -6.23 -1.81 -15.36
N GLY A 12 -7.13 -2.58 -15.99
CA GLY A 12 -8.23 -3.25 -15.30
C GLY A 12 -7.73 -4.22 -14.23
N GLY A 13 -6.69 -5.01 -14.54
CA GLY A 13 -6.03 -5.90 -13.59
C GLY A 13 -5.36 -5.13 -12.46
N LEU A 14 -4.65 -4.03 -12.76
CA LEU A 14 -4.01 -3.18 -11.76
C LEU A 14 -5.03 -2.57 -10.78
N TYR A 15 -6.10 -1.96 -11.29
CA TYR A 15 -7.16 -1.40 -10.44
C TYR A 15 -7.94 -2.48 -9.70
N GLY A 16 -8.16 -3.65 -10.34
CA GLY A 16 -8.79 -4.80 -9.70
C GLY A 16 -7.99 -5.35 -8.53
N LEU A 17 -6.67 -5.47 -8.68
CA LEU A 17 -5.76 -5.88 -7.60
C LEU A 17 -5.73 -4.84 -6.47
N ALA A 18 -5.67 -3.55 -6.80
CA ALA A 18 -5.72 -2.48 -5.81
C ALA A 18 -7.04 -2.51 -5.01
N ALA A 19 -8.17 -2.67 -5.70
CA ALA A 19 -9.49 -2.79 -5.06
C ALA A 19 -9.59 -4.04 -4.19
N LEU A 20 -9.05 -5.19 -4.64
CA LEU A 20 -9.00 -6.42 -3.88
C LEU A 20 -8.17 -6.25 -2.60
N GLY A 21 -7.02 -5.58 -2.66
CA GLY A 21 -6.19 -5.27 -1.49
C GLY A 21 -6.95 -4.46 -0.43
N ILE A 22 -7.56 -3.35 -0.83
CA ILE A 22 -8.39 -2.51 0.06
C ILE A 22 -9.56 -3.34 0.62
N GLY A 23 -10.22 -4.14 -0.22
CA GLY A 23 -11.32 -5.01 0.17
C GLY A 23 -10.94 -6.07 1.21
N LEU A 24 -9.75 -6.67 1.11
CA LEU A 24 -9.23 -7.61 2.10
C LEU A 24 -8.96 -6.93 3.44
N VAL A 25 -8.31 -5.76 3.43
CA VAL A 25 -8.04 -4.98 4.65
C VAL A 25 -9.35 -4.58 5.32
N PHE A 26 -10.31 -4.09 4.54
CA PHE A 26 -11.64 -3.75 5.02
C PHE A 26 -12.39 -4.98 5.54
N GLY A 27 -12.27 -6.14 4.89
CA GLY A 27 -12.90 -7.39 5.33
C GLY A 27 -12.44 -7.84 6.71
N VAL A 28 -11.16 -7.59 7.06
CA VAL A 28 -10.60 -7.93 8.37
C VAL A 28 -10.87 -6.83 9.41
N MET A 29 -10.61 -5.57 9.09
CA MET A 29 -10.68 -4.46 10.06
C MET A 29 -12.05 -3.78 10.13
N ARG A 30 -12.95 -4.06 9.18
CA ARG A 30 -14.26 -3.41 8.98
C ARG A 30 -14.18 -1.88 8.86
N LEU A 31 -13.01 -1.36 8.48
CA LEU A 31 -12.68 0.06 8.45
C LEU A 31 -11.77 0.38 7.27
N VAL A 32 -11.90 1.60 6.74
CA VAL A 32 -11.09 2.08 5.62
C VAL A 32 -9.70 2.45 6.14
N ASN A 33 -8.67 1.74 5.66
CA ASN A 33 -7.28 2.07 5.94
C ASN A 33 -6.71 2.97 4.83
N PHE A 34 -6.69 4.28 5.07
CA PHE A 34 -6.16 5.29 4.14
C PHE A 34 -4.68 5.07 3.84
N ALA A 35 -3.91 4.54 4.80
CA ALA A 35 -2.49 4.28 4.62
C ALA A 35 -2.19 3.13 3.63
N HIS A 36 -3.19 2.36 3.20
CA HIS A 36 -2.99 1.34 2.18
C HIS A 36 -2.58 1.93 0.82
N GLY A 37 -3.11 3.11 0.46
CA GLY A 37 -2.71 3.82 -0.76
C GLY A 37 -1.22 4.18 -0.74
N GLU A 38 -0.71 4.61 0.41
CA GLU A 38 0.71 4.93 0.60
C GLU A 38 1.61 3.70 0.45
N LEU A 39 1.16 2.52 0.90
CA LEU A 39 1.92 1.29 0.71
C LEU A 39 2.08 0.93 -0.77
N ILE A 40 1.06 1.17 -1.60
CA ILE A 40 1.15 0.99 -3.05
C ILE A 40 2.18 1.96 -3.64
N ALA A 41 2.15 3.23 -3.23
CA ALA A 41 3.09 4.24 -3.69
C ALA A 41 4.54 3.87 -3.32
N ILE A 42 4.79 3.50 -2.06
CA ILE A 42 6.12 3.12 -1.59
C ILE A 42 6.63 1.88 -2.33
N GLY A 43 5.79 0.87 -2.55
CA GLY A 43 6.17 -0.31 -3.33
C GLY A 43 6.58 0.06 -4.77
N ALA A 44 5.87 0.98 -5.40
CA ALA A 44 6.24 1.50 -6.71
C ALA A 44 7.56 2.28 -6.68
N TYR A 45 7.78 3.15 -5.69
CA TYR A 45 9.04 3.87 -5.53
C TYR A 45 10.23 2.94 -5.30
N LEU A 46 10.09 1.93 -4.43
CA LEU A 46 11.12 0.92 -4.20
C LEU A 46 11.49 0.20 -5.50
N LEU A 47 10.49 -0.18 -6.30
CA LEU A 47 10.71 -0.82 -7.59
C LEU A 47 11.50 0.09 -8.55
N ILE A 48 11.13 1.36 -8.65
CA ILE A 48 11.76 2.34 -9.55
C ILE A 48 13.20 2.64 -9.12
N VAL A 49 13.44 2.90 -7.84
CA VAL A 49 14.77 3.26 -7.32
C VAL A 49 15.75 2.09 -7.41
N THR A 50 15.26 0.85 -7.37
CA THR A 50 16.12 -0.35 -7.44
C THR A 50 16.23 -0.95 -8.83
N ILE A 51 15.59 -0.38 -9.85
CA ILE A 51 15.45 -0.99 -11.18
C ILE A 51 16.79 -1.38 -11.83
N ASP A 52 17.86 -0.62 -11.55
CA ASP A 52 19.21 -0.84 -12.07
C ASP A 52 19.87 -2.12 -11.52
N LEU A 53 19.34 -2.69 -10.43
CA LEU A 53 19.76 -3.98 -9.86
C LEU A 53 19.15 -5.17 -10.63
N GLY A 54 18.26 -4.91 -11.59
CA GLY A 54 17.57 -5.92 -12.39
C GLY A 54 16.16 -6.22 -11.89
N LEU A 55 15.25 -6.50 -12.83
CA LEU A 55 13.82 -6.62 -12.58
C LEU A 55 13.44 -7.63 -11.48
N PRO A 56 13.98 -8.88 -11.44
CA PRO A 56 13.60 -9.84 -10.41
C PRO A 56 14.02 -9.40 -9.00
N ILE A 57 15.21 -8.80 -8.86
CA ILE A 57 15.72 -8.30 -7.59
C ILE A 57 14.89 -7.12 -7.11
N SER A 58 14.59 -6.19 -8.02
CA SER A 58 13.79 -4.99 -7.74
C SER A 58 12.38 -5.36 -7.25
N ILE A 59 11.73 -6.34 -7.90
CA ILE A 59 10.43 -6.86 -7.45
C ILE A 59 10.54 -7.46 -6.04
N GLY A 60 11.58 -8.27 -5.78
CA GLY A 60 11.83 -8.85 -4.47
C GLY A 60 11.98 -7.78 -3.37
N ILE A 61 12.73 -6.71 -3.65
CA ILE A 61 12.92 -5.58 -2.72
C ILE A 61 11.60 -4.84 -2.52
N ALA A 62 10.86 -4.52 -3.59
CA ALA A 62 9.59 -3.82 -3.50
C ALA A 62 8.56 -4.58 -2.66
N VAL A 63 8.41 -5.89 -2.89
CA VAL A 63 7.49 -6.74 -2.12
C VAL A 63 7.91 -6.82 -0.66
N THR A 64 9.18 -7.12 -0.40
CA THR A 64 9.67 -7.32 0.97
C THR A 64 9.67 -6.01 1.77
N GLY A 65 10.11 -4.92 1.16
CA GLY A 65 10.13 -3.59 1.80
C GLY A 65 8.73 -3.08 2.13
N THR A 66 7.78 -3.23 1.20
CA THR A 66 6.38 -2.85 1.44
C THR A 66 5.75 -3.72 2.53
N ALA A 67 6.03 -5.03 2.54
CA ALA A 67 5.54 -5.93 3.58
C ALA A 67 6.10 -5.58 4.97
N ILE A 68 7.40 -5.26 5.06
CA ILE A 68 8.03 -4.81 6.32
C ILE A 68 7.36 -3.52 6.82
N LEU A 69 7.15 -2.53 5.96
CA LEU A 69 6.48 -1.29 6.34
C LEU A 69 5.03 -1.52 6.79
N ALA A 70 4.29 -2.36 6.07
CA ALA A 70 2.93 -2.74 6.46
C ALA A 70 2.91 -3.40 7.85
N LEU A 71 3.85 -4.30 8.14
CA LEU A 71 3.99 -4.93 9.45
C LEU A 71 4.37 -3.91 10.53
N LEU A 72 5.30 -3.00 10.24
CA LEU A 72 5.70 -1.95 11.18
C LEU A 72 4.52 -1.06 11.57
N MET A 73 3.69 -0.66 10.60
CA MET A 73 2.45 0.09 10.84
C MET A 73 1.45 -0.72 11.67
N GLU A 74 1.25 -2.00 11.34
CA GLU A 74 0.37 -2.90 12.08
C GLU A 74 0.81 -3.01 13.54
N PHE A 75 2.08 -3.32 13.82
CA PHE A 75 2.55 -3.51 15.19
C PHE A 75 2.66 -2.21 16.00
N SER A 76 2.98 -1.09 15.35
CA SER A 76 3.20 0.18 16.03
C SER A 76 1.89 0.92 16.32
N VAL A 77 0.91 0.83 15.42
CA VAL A 77 -0.32 1.63 15.48
C VAL A 77 -1.55 0.74 15.55
N PHE A 78 -1.86 0.01 14.47
CA PHE A 78 -3.18 -0.62 14.30
C PHE A 78 -3.46 -1.74 15.29
N LYS A 79 -2.48 -2.60 15.58
CA LYS A 79 -2.60 -3.68 16.58
C LYS A 79 -2.90 -3.13 17.97
N ARG A 80 -2.33 -1.98 18.33
CA ARG A 80 -2.55 -1.33 19.64
C ARG A 80 -3.93 -0.69 19.74
N LEU A 81 -4.46 -0.23 18.62
CA LEU A 81 -5.75 0.44 18.53
C LEU A 81 -6.90 -0.50 18.10
N ARG A 82 -6.65 -1.81 17.98
CA ARG A 82 -7.62 -2.78 17.46
C ARG A 82 -8.93 -2.85 18.27
N LEU A 83 -8.87 -2.55 19.58
CA LEU A 83 -10.03 -2.53 20.46
C LEU A 83 -10.61 -1.11 20.66
N ALA A 84 -10.00 -0.09 20.04
CA ALA A 84 -10.50 1.27 20.11
C ALA A 84 -11.75 1.45 19.23
N GLU A 85 -12.45 2.56 19.43
CA GLU A 85 -13.60 2.88 18.59
C GLU A 85 -13.21 3.02 17.11
N PRO A 86 -14.11 2.66 16.18
CA PRO A 86 -13.84 2.73 14.74
C PRO A 86 -13.37 4.11 14.26
N SER A 87 -13.91 5.18 14.86
CA SER A 87 -13.51 6.57 14.62
C SER A 87 -12.03 6.82 14.92
N VAL A 88 -11.52 6.26 16.02
CA VAL A 88 -10.10 6.37 16.42
C VAL A 88 -9.20 5.67 15.42
N LEU A 89 -9.59 4.49 14.96
CA LEU A 89 -8.84 3.75 13.94
C LEU A 89 -8.81 4.48 12.60
N LEU A 90 -9.91 5.11 12.18
CA LEU A 90 -9.96 5.93 10.96
C LEU A 90 -9.01 7.14 11.06
N ILE A 91 -9.04 7.87 12.18
CA ILE A 91 -8.16 9.02 12.42
C ILE A 91 -6.69 8.58 12.44
N ALA A 92 -6.39 7.47 13.11
CA ALA A 92 -5.04 6.91 13.15
C ALA A 92 -4.54 6.51 11.75
N SER A 93 -5.39 5.84 10.95
CA SER A 93 -5.05 5.45 9.57
C SER A 93 -4.78 6.67 8.69
N PHE A 94 -5.57 7.73 8.83
CA PHE A 94 -5.34 9.00 8.14
C PHE A 94 -4.03 9.66 8.59
N GLY A 95 -3.77 9.70 9.90
CA GLY A 95 -2.52 10.24 10.44
C GLY A 95 -1.28 9.50 9.94
N VAL A 96 -1.34 8.17 9.85
CA VAL A 96 -0.26 7.36 9.26
C VAL A 96 -0.11 7.64 7.76
N SER A 97 -1.20 7.77 7.00
CA SER A 97 -1.14 8.13 5.58
C SER A 97 -0.43 9.47 5.38
N VAL A 98 -0.81 10.52 6.11
CA VAL A 98 -0.15 11.84 6.03
C VAL A 98 1.32 11.75 6.44
N PHE A 99 1.65 10.98 7.48
CA PHE A 99 3.04 10.80 7.90
C PHE A 99 3.90 10.15 6.80
N LEU A 100 3.41 9.05 6.21
CA LEU A 100 4.09 8.39 5.10
C LEU A 100 4.20 9.33 3.89
N GLN A 101 3.16 10.11 3.64
CA GLN A 101 3.15 11.12 2.59
C GLN A 101 4.28 12.13 2.73
N ARG A 102 4.42 12.70 3.92
CA ARG A 102 5.52 13.64 4.19
C ARG A 102 6.89 12.98 4.12
N LEU A 103 7.00 11.68 4.43
CA LEU A 103 8.28 10.99 4.39
C LEU A 103 8.84 10.90 2.96
N TYR A 104 8.01 10.57 1.97
CA TYR A 104 8.48 10.50 0.58
C TYR A 104 8.55 11.87 -0.11
N GLU A 105 7.79 12.88 0.33
CA GLU A 105 7.93 14.24 -0.21
C GLU A 105 9.27 14.91 0.16
N VAL A 106 9.91 14.44 1.23
CA VAL A 106 11.19 14.98 1.73
C VAL A 106 12.41 14.35 1.05
N ILE A 107 12.23 13.19 0.40
CA ILE A 107 13.28 12.43 -0.30
C ILE A 107 13.26 12.81 -1.79
#